data_AF-A0A3D3BNG3-F1
#
_entry.id   AF-A0A3D3BNG3-F1
#
_cell.length_a   1.000
_cell.length_b   1.000
_cell.length_c   1.000
_cell.angle_alpha   90.00
_cell.angle_beta   90.00
_cell.angle_gamma   90.00
#
_symmetry.space_group_name_H-M   'P 1'
#
loop_
_entity.id
_entity.type
_entity.pdbx_description
1 polymer ?
#
loop_
_entity_poly.entity_id
_entity_poly.type
_entity_poly.pdbx_seq_one_letter_code
_entity_poly.pdbx_strand_id
1 'polypeptide(L)'
;GDSGSLTSSSASFQVMETKKYGPHFGHEGRLGKGELKVGDTVNARVEGPRRQATALNHSATHLLHAALRSVLGEHVTQKGSL
;
A
#
# COMPACT_ATOMS: atom_id res chain seq x y z
N GLY A 1 2.48 -2.87 2.72
CA GLY A 1 1.85 -1.72 2.03
C GLY A 1 1.71 -2.02 0.55
N ASP A 2 1.65 -1.02 -0.31
CA ASP A 2 1.60 -1.20 -1.77
C ASP A 2 2.93 -1.74 -2.34
N SER A 3 2.90 -2.23 -3.57
CA SER A 3 4.05 -2.67 -4.37
C SER A 3 4.12 -1.89 -5.68
N GLY A 4 5.25 -1.96 -6.37
CA GLY A 4 5.47 -1.19 -7.59
C GLY A 4 6.92 -1.17 -8.05
N SER A 5 7.31 -0.07 -8.69
CA SER A 5 8.67 0.17 -9.15
C SER A 5 9.11 1.61 -8.97
N LEU A 6 10.41 1.78 -8.78
CA LEU A 6 11.12 3.05 -8.84
C LEU A 6 12.12 2.96 -9.99
N THR A 7 12.02 3.86 -10.97
CA THR A 7 12.87 3.84 -12.17
C THR A 7 13.49 5.21 -12.45
N SER A 8 14.70 5.21 -12.98
CA SER A 8 15.37 6.39 -13.54
C SER A 8 16.01 6.02 -14.87
N SER A 9 16.73 6.95 -15.49
CA SER A 9 17.52 6.66 -16.70
C SER A 9 18.62 5.62 -16.45
N SER A 10 19.14 5.52 -15.22
CA SER A 10 20.28 4.67 -14.87
C SER A 10 19.92 3.49 -13.97
N ALA A 11 18.77 3.53 -13.28
CA ALA A 11 18.42 2.54 -12.25
C ALA A 11 16.99 2.01 -12.37
N SER A 12 16.80 0.77 -11.91
CA SER A 12 15.49 0.13 -11.81
C SER A 12 15.42 -0.68 -10.51
N PHE A 13 14.50 -0.29 -9.63
CA PHE A 13 14.24 -0.93 -8.36
C PHE A 13 12.80 -1.42 -8.31
N GLN A 14 12.63 -2.71 -8.06
CA GLN A 14 11.32 -3.32 -7.88
C GLN A 14 10.94 -3.24 -6.40
N VAL A 15 9.85 -2.53 -6.10
CA VAL A 15 9.28 -2.42 -4.75
C VAL A 15 8.33 -3.59 -4.53
N MET A 16 8.70 -4.53 -3.67
CA MET A 16 7.86 -5.68 -3.32
C MET A 16 6.82 -5.31 -2.26
N GLU A 17 7.21 -4.46 -1.32
CA GLU A 17 6.32 -3.93 -0.29
C GLU A 17 6.79 -2.58 0.25
N THR A 18 5.83 -1.75 0.68
CA THR A 18 6.11 -0.57 1.51
C THR A 18 5.80 -0.84 2.98
N LYS A 19 6.70 -0.42 3.86
CA LYS A 19 6.58 -0.52 5.31
C LYS A 19 6.75 0.84 5.96
N LYS A 20 6.10 1.05 7.10
CA LYS A 20 6.23 2.28 7.87
C LYS A 20 7.34 2.13 8.91
N TYR A 21 8.33 3.00 8.85
CA TYR A 21 9.46 3.09 9.76
C TYR A 21 9.38 4.42 10.52
N GLY A 22 8.64 4.42 11.64
CA GLY A 22 8.33 5.64 12.37
C GLY A 22 7.53 6.62 11.51
N PRO A 23 8.02 7.85 11.25
CA PRO A 23 7.36 8.81 10.37
C PRO A 23 7.62 8.56 8.88
N HIS A 24 8.50 7.62 8.51
CA HIS A 24 8.92 7.40 7.12
C HIS A 24 8.26 6.16 6.52
N PHE A 25 8.19 6.13 5.19
CA PHE A 25 7.82 4.93 4.42
C PHE A 25 9.07 4.37 3.75
N GLY A 26 9.43 3.13 4.09
CA GLY A 26 10.49 2.38 3.44
C GLY A 26 9.96 1.59 2.25
N HIS A 27 10.69 1.62 1.15
CA HIS A 27 10.46 0.78 -0.02
C HIS A 27 11.38 -0.43 0.05
N GLU A 28 10.81 -1.61 0.31
CA GLU A 28 11.57 -2.86 0.36
C GLU A 28 11.41 -3.63 -0.95
N GLY A 29 12.51 -4.18 -1.42
CA GLY A 29 12.53 -4.82 -2.71
C GLY A 29 13.93 -5.02 -3.25
N ARG A 30 14.03 -5.14 -4.56
CA ARG A 30 15.25 -5.56 -5.24
C ARG A 30 15.69 -4.53 -6.26
N LEU A 31 16.97 -4.13 -6.17
CA LEU A 31 17.62 -3.37 -7.24
C LEU A 31 17.95 -4.32 -8.39
N GLY A 32 17.33 -4.09 -9.54
CA GLY A 32 17.54 -4.90 -10.74
C GLY A 32 18.72 -4.40 -11.59
N LYS A 33 18.86 -3.08 -11.71
CA LYS A 33 19.92 -2.43 -12.50
C LYS A 33 20.32 -1.10 -11.88
N GLY A 34 21.59 -0.74 -12.03
CA GLY A 34 22.12 0.57 -11.67
C GLY A 34 22.42 0.71 -10.18
N GLU A 35 22.39 1.95 -9.72
CA GLU A 35 22.57 2.35 -8.33
C GLU A 35 21.56 3.46 -8.04
N LEU A 36 21.08 3.53 -6.80
CA LEU A 36 20.24 4.62 -6.31
C LEU A 36 20.99 5.36 -5.21
N LYS A 37 21.04 6.70 -5.31
CA LYS A 37 21.68 7.58 -4.35
C LYS A 37 20.71 8.61 -3.80
N VAL A 38 21.02 9.12 -2.61
CA VAL A 38 20.29 10.24 -2.03
C VAL A 38 20.44 11.44 -2.96
N GLY A 39 19.30 12.03 -3.35
CA GLY A 39 19.24 13.14 -4.31
C GLY A 39 18.82 12.72 -5.72
N ASP A 40 18.78 11.42 -6.04
CA ASP A 40 18.32 10.96 -7.34
C ASP A 40 16.84 11.23 -7.55
N THR A 41 16.49 11.68 -8.75
CA THR A 41 15.10 11.77 -9.19
C THR A 41 14.68 10.44 -9.81
N VAL A 42 13.60 9.85 -9.28
CA VAL A 42 13.03 8.59 -9.75
C VAL A 42 11.55 8.75 -10.11
N ASN A 43 11.09 8.01 -11.10
CA ASN A 43 9.69 7.81 -11.40
C ASN A 43 9.16 6.65 -10.54
N ALA A 44 8.10 6.90 -9.77
CA ALA A 44 7.45 5.88 -8.95
C ALA A 44 6.15 5.43 -9.59
N ARG A 45 5.96 4.11 -9.72
CA ARG A 45 4.73 3.50 -10.24
C ARG A 45 4.22 2.45 -9.27
N VAL A 46 2.94 2.52 -8.92
CA VAL A 46 2.25 1.54 -8.07
C VAL A 46 1.58 0.46 -8.92
N GLU A 47 1.55 -0.78 -8.44
CA GLU A 47 0.80 -1.87 -9.05
C GLU A 47 -0.72 -1.63 -8.94
N GLY A 48 -1.31 -1.16 -10.04
CA GLY A 48 -2.71 -0.75 -10.12
C GLY A 48 -3.72 -1.81 -9.65
N PRO A 49 -3.69 -3.04 -10.17
CA PRO A 49 -4.67 -4.07 -9.80
C PRO A 49 -4.67 -4.38 -8.30
N ARG A 50 -3.49 -4.48 -7.69
CA ARG A 50 -3.34 -4.74 -6.25
C ARG A 50 -3.87 -3.57 -5.43
N ARG A 51 -3.53 -2.33 -5.80
CA ARG A 51 -4.02 -1.12 -5.12
C ARG A 51 -5.55 -1.03 -5.18
N GLN A 52 -6.15 -1.33 -6.33
CA GLN A 52 -7.60 -1.32 -6.51
C GLN A 52 -8.27 -2.38 -5.63
N ALA A 53 -7.75 -3.60 -5.58
CA ALA A 53 -8.28 -4.66 -4.73
C ALA A 53 -8.24 -4.28 -3.24
N THR A 54 -7.13 -3.71 -2.76
CA THR A 54 -7.03 -3.20 -1.38
C THR A 54 -8.06 -2.11 -1.08
N ALA A 55 -8.29 -1.19 -2.03
CA ALA A 55 -9.29 -0.14 -1.87
C ALA A 55 -10.72 -0.70 -1.80
N LEU A 56 -11.04 -1.67 -2.66
CA LEU A 56 -12.35 -2.34 -2.65
C LEU A 56 -12.58 -3.10 -1.33
N ASN A 57 -11.58 -3.84 -0.85
CA ASN A 57 -11.67 -4.57 0.41
C ASN A 57 -11.89 -3.62 1.59
N HIS A 58 -11.19 -2.48 1.63
CA HIS A 58 -11.40 -1.47 2.65
C HIS A 58 -12.84 -0.94 2.64
N SER A 59 -13.36 -0.58 1.47
CA SER A 59 -14.75 -0.15 1.31
C SER A 59 -15.73 -1.23 1.76
N ALA A 60 -15.48 -2.50 1.42
CA ALA A 60 -16.32 -3.61 1.82
C ALA A 60 -16.35 -3.80 3.34
N THR A 61 -15.22 -3.64 4.04
CA THR A 61 -15.18 -3.70 5.51
C THR A 61 -16.08 -2.63 6.13
N HIS A 62 -16.07 -1.41 5.60
CA HIS A 62 -16.96 -0.34 6.08
C HIS A 62 -18.43 -0.63 5.81
N LEU A 63 -18.76 -1.08 4.60
CA LEU A 63 -20.13 -1.43 4.23
C LEU A 63 -20.67 -2.57 5.12
N LEU A 64 -19.85 -3.59 5.36
CA LEU A 64 -20.21 -4.69 6.25
C LEU A 64 -20.43 -4.19 7.69
N HIS A 65 -19.56 -3.31 8.20
CA HIS A 65 -19.72 -2.75 9.53
C HIS A 65 -21.03 -1.94 9.67
N ALA A 66 -21.36 -1.12 8.66
CA ALA A 66 -22.61 -0.38 8.62
C ALA A 66 -23.83 -1.31 8.57
N ALA A 67 -23.79 -2.36 7.74
CA ALA A 67 -24.87 -3.35 7.66
C ALA A 67 -25.07 -4.09 8.99
N LEU A 68 -23.98 -4.49 9.66
CA LEU A 68 -24.06 -5.13 10.98
C LEU A 68 -24.70 -4.22 12.03
N ARG A 69 -24.36 -2.92 12.04
CA ARG A 69 -25.03 -1.95 12.93
C ARG A 69 -26.50 -1.76 12.59
N SER A 70 -26.86 -1.78 11.30
CA SER A 70 -28.26 -1.67 10.88
C SER A 70 -29.12 -2.87 11.32
N VAL A 71 -28.54 -4.07 11.37
CA VAL A 71 -29.29 -5.31 11.68
C VAL A 71 -29.25 -5.64 13.17
N LEU A 72 -28.09 -5.50 13.81
CA LEU A 72 -27.86 -5.93 15.19
C LEU A 72 -27.92 -4.76 16.20
N GLY A 73 -27.83 -3.52 15.72
CA GLY A 73 -27.83 -2.32 16.55
C GLY A 73 -26.44 -1.73 16.79
N GLU A 74 -26.41 -0.53 17.38
CA GLU A 74 -25.21 0.32 17.43
C GLU A 74 -24.09 -0.17 18.35
N HIS A 75 -24.38 -1.16 19.21
CA HIS A 75 -23.39 -1.75 20.12
C HIS A 75 -22.33 -2.59 19.39
N VAL A 76 -22.53 -2.87 18.09
CA VAL A 76 -21.52 -3.53 17.26
C VAL A 76 -20.38 -2.57 16.97
N THR A 77 -19.21 -2.86 17.54
CA THR A 77 -17.96 -2.13 17.30
C THR A 77 -16.94 -3.01 16.61
N GLN A 78 -16.20 -2.47 15.64
CA GLN A 78 -15.10 -3.20 15.01
C GLN A 78 -13.93 -3.38 16.01
N LYS A 79 -13.52 -4.63 16.27
CA LYS A 79 -12.39 -4.96 17.18
C LYS A 79 -11.06 -5.17 16.45
N GLY A 80 -11.04 -5.03 15.12
CA GLY A 80 -9.83 -5.07 14.32
C GLY A 80 -10.13 -4.97 12.82
N SER A 81 -9.23 -4.31 12.08
CA SER A 81 -9.04 -4.44 10.64
C SER A 81 -7.53 -4.43 10.43
N LEU A 82 -6.98 -5.49 9.85
CA LEU A 82 -5.59 -5.53 9.40
C LEU A 82 -5.54 -5.18 7.90
#